data_AF-A0A345ZPY6-F1
#
_entry.id   AF-A0A345ZPY6-F1
#
_cell.length_a   1.000
_cell.length_b   1.000
_cell.length_c   1.000
_cell.angle_alpha   90.00
_cell.angle_beta   90.00
_cell.angle_gamma   90.00
#
_symmetry.space_group_name_H-M   'P 1'
#
loop_
_entity.id
_entity.type
_entity.pdbx_description
1 polymer ?
#
loop_
_entity_poly.entity_id
_entity_poly.type
_entity_poly.pdbx_seq_one_letter_code
_entity_poly.pdbx_strand_id
1 'polypeptide(L)' 'VLDLGSGAGFDAFLAARQVGPSGAVIGVDMTPDMISKSRANAVKGSYANVDFRLGEIEHLPVADATVDVIISNCVINL' A
#
# COMPACT_ATOMS: atom_id res chain seq x y z
N VAL A 1 -0.14 4.92 -7.17
CA VAL A 1 -0.86 3.62 -7.08
C VAL A 1 -1.36 3.43 -5.66
N LEU A 2 -2.56 2.88 -5.47
CA LEU A 2 -3.12 2.50 -4.17
C LEU A 2 -3.34 0.98 -4.14
N ASP A 3 -2.81 0.31 -3.12
CA ASP A 3 -2.95 -1.12 -2.86
C ASP A 3 -3.91 -1.34 -1.68
N LEU A 4 -5.09 -1.89 -1.97
CA LEU A 4 -6.13 -2.17 -0.97
C LEU A 4 -5.93 -3.58 -0.40
N GLY A 5 -5.87 -3.69 0.93
CA GLY A 5 -5.55 -4.95 1.61
C GLY A 5 -4.09 -5.34 1.45
N SER A 6 -3.19 -4.36 1.53
CA SER A 6 -1.77 -4.50 1.16
C SER A 6 -0.98 -5.48 2.03
N GLY A 7 -1.50 -5.91 3.18
CA GLY A 7 -0.85 -6.85 4.07
C GLY A 7 0.56 -6.41 4.45
N ALA A 8 1.52 -7.33 4.35
CA ALA A 8 2.94 -7.05 4.60
C ALA A 8 3.65 -6.29 3.44
N GLY A 9 2.91 -5.88 2.40
CA GLY A 9 3.35 -4.96 1.36
C GLY A 9 3.86 -5.57 0.05
N PHE A 10 3.67 -6.88 -0.18
CA PHE A 10 4.29 -7.57 -1.33
C PHE A 10 3.97 -6.91 -2.68
N ASP A 11 2.68 -6.72 -2.98
CA ASP A 11 2.24 -6.10 -4.25
C ASP A 11 2.60 -4.61 -4.29
N ALA A 12 2.45 -3.89 -3.17
CA ALA A 12 2.90 -2.51 -3.05
C ALA A 12 4.41 -2.33 -3.40
N PHE A 13 5.27 -3.26 -3.01
CA PHE A 13 6.71 -3.20 -3.33
C PHE A 13 7.00 -3.49 -4.81
N LEU A 14 6.25 -4.40 -5.44
CA LEU A 14 6.35 -4.63 -6.88
C LEU A 14 5.88 -3.39 -7.65
N ALA A 15 4.75 -2.80 -7.24
CA ALA A 15 4.26 -1.56 -7.80
C ALA A 15 5.27 -0.41 -7.64
N ALA A 16 5.93 -0.30 -6.48
CA ALA A 16 6.90 0.75 -6.20
C ALA A 16 8.08 0.77 -7.17
N ARG A 17 8.53 -0.41 -7.62
CA ARG A 17 9.55 -0.55 -8.67
C ARG A 17 9.00 -0.18 -10.04
N GLN A 18 7.77 -0.61 -10.35
CA GLN A 18 7.15 -0.40 -11.65
C GLN A 18 6.84 1.08 -11.92
N VAL A 19 6.39 1.83 -10.91
CA VAL A 19 6.10 3.27 -11.03
C VAL A 19 7.37 4.14 -11.10
N GLY A 20 8.53 3.56 -10.77
CA GLY A 20 9.80 4.26 -10.76
C GLY A 20 9.95 5.31 -9.65
N PRO A 21 11.08 6.03 -9.62
CA PRO A 21 11.42 6.94 -8.52
C PRO A 21 10.54 8.19 -8.43
N SER A 22 9.87 8.58 -9.51
CA SER A 22 8.92 9.71 -9.52
C SER A 22 7.50 9.29 -9.16
N GLY A 23 7.21 7.99 -9.12
CA GLY A 23 5.92 7.46 -8.73
C GLY A 23 5.86 7.12 -7.24
N ALA A 24 4.65 7.02 -6.70
CA ALA A 24 4.41 6.66 -5.31
C ALA A 24 3.37 5.55 -5.18
N VAL A 25 3.51 4.76 -4.13
CA VAL A 25 2.56 3.71 -3.75
C VAL A 25 2.07 3.95 -2.33
N ILE A 26 0.75 3.85 -2.15
CA ILE A 26 0.12 3.82 -0.83
C ILE A 26 -0.43 2.41 -0.64
N GLY A 27 -0.06 1.74 0.45
CA GLY A 27 -0.68 0.50 0.89
C GLY A 27 -1.64 0.77 2.05
N VAL A 28 -2.86 0.26 1.97
CA VAL A 28 -3.85 0.34 3.05
C VAL A 28 -4.12 -1.07 3.57
N ASP A 29 -4.09 -1.23 4.89
CA ASP A 29 -4.48 -2.47 5.57
C ASP A 29 -5.16 -2.12 6.90
N MET A 30 -6.15 -2.90 7.30
CA MET A 30 -6.93 -2.65 8.51
C MET A 30 -6.24 -3.15 9.79
N THR A 31 -5.18 -3.97 9.67
CA THR A 31 -4.54 -4.61 10.82
C THR A 31 -3.24 -3.90 11.23
N PRO A 32 -3.10 -3.47 12.50
CA PRO A 32 -1.87 -2.82 12.99
C PRO A 32 -0.61 -3.69 12.82
N ASP A 33 -0.76 -5.01 12.92
CA ASP A 33 0.33 -5.98 12.74
C ASP A 33 0.86 -5.99 11.31
N MET A 34 -0.01 -5.93 10.29
CA MET A 34 0.42 -5.86 8.90
C MET A 34 1.08 -4.52 8.60
N ILE A 35 0.53 -3.41 9.09
CA ILE A 35 1.14 -2.08 8.95
C ILE A 35 2.54 -2.02 9.57
N SER A 36 2.71 -2.62 10.76
CA SER A 36 4.02 -2.69 11.42
C SER A 36 5.02 -3.50 10.59
N LYS A 37 4.59 -4.66 10.07
CA LYS A 37 5.42 -5.53 9.21
C LYS A 37 5.76 -4.87 7.88
N SER A 38 4.80 -4.24 7.22
CA SER A 38 4.99 -3.62 5.91
C SER A 38 5.94 -2.42 5.98
N ARG A 39 5.83 -1.59 7.02
CA ARG A 39 6.79 -0.50 7.28
C ARG A 39 8.20 -1.03 7.56
N ALA A 40 8.34 -2.07 8.38
CA ALA A 40 9.64 -2.71 8.60
C ALA A 40 10.24 -3.28 7.31
N ASN A 41 9.40 -3.89 6.46
CA ASN A 41 9.80 -4.41 5.15
C ASN A 41 10.20 -3.29 4.17
N ALA A 42 9.52 -2.14 4.20
CA ALA A 42 9.87 -0.97 3.38
C ALA A 42 11.28 -0.48 3.71
N VAL A 43 11.59 -0.34 5.01
CA VAL A 43 12.92 0.04 5.48
C VAL A 43 13.97 -1.00 5.07
N LYS A 44 13.70 -2.28 5.32
CA LYS A 44 14.62 -3.38 4.97
C LYS A 44 14.87 -3.48 3.46
N GLY A 45 13.86 -3.19 2.65
CA GLY A 45 13.94 -3.21 1.19
C GLY A 45 14.38 -1.89 0.56
N SER A 46 14.69 -0.87 1.38
CA SER A 46 15.07 0.48 0.93
C SER A 46 14.05 1.13 -0.01
N TYR A 47 12.76 0.89 0.23
CA TYR A 47 11.67 1.52 -0.53
C TYR A 47 11.40 2.92 0.03
N ALA A 48 11.78 3.96 -0.72
CA ALA A 48 11.59 5.36 -0.33
C ALA A 48 10.26 5.95 -0.82
N ASN A 49 9.58 5.30 -1.77
CA ASN A 49 8.37 5.78 -2.44
C ASN A 49 7.12 4.97 -2.09
N VAL A 50 7.10 4.36 -0.90
CA VAL A 50 5.96 3.59 -0.38
C VAL A 50 5.53 4.13 0.97
N ASP A 51 4.23 4.35 1.15
CA ASP A 51 3.61 4.75 2.41
C ASP A 51 2.52 3.74 2.82
N PHE A 52 2.57 3.24 4.05
CA PHE A 52 1.59 2.28 4.56
C PHE A 52 0.71 2.93 5.61
N ARG A 53 -0.61 2.86 5.40
CA ARG A 53 -1.63 3.52 6.21
C ARG A 53 -2.59 2.51 6.82
N LEU A 54 -2.78 2.62 8.13
CA LEU A 54 -3.81 1.87 8.83
C LEU A 54 -5.19 2.43 8.44
N GLY A 55 -6.08 1.58 7.95
CA GLY A 55 -7.43 1.98 7.59
C GLY A 55 -8.26 0.85 6.98
N GLU A 56 -9.56 1.04 7.03
CA GLU A 56 -10.53 0.19 6.32
C GLU A 56 -10.68 0.68 4.88
N ILE A 57 -10.98 -0.24 3.96
CA ILE A 57 -11.09 0.11 2.52
C ILE A 57 -12.40 0.85 2.21
N GLU A 58 -13.38 0.75 3.09
CA GLU A 58 -14.64 1.49 3.09
C GLU A 58 -14.46 2.95 3.55
N HIS A 59 -13.38 3.24 4.27
CA HIS A 59 -13.05 4.56 4.83
C HIS A 59 -11.60 4.92 4.54
N LEU A 60 -11.29 5.10 3.25
CA LEU A 60 -9.90 5.22 2.79
C LEU A 60 -9.17 6.44 3.39
N PRO A 61 -7.97 6.26 3.98
CA PRO A 61 -7.15 7.34 4.48
C PRO A 61 -6.32 8.00 3.37
N VAL A 62 -6.95 8.38 2.25
CA VAL A 62 -6.32 9.02 1.09
C VAL A 62 -7.12 10.24 0.64
N ALA A 63 -6.45 11.21 0.02
CA ALA A 63 -7.11 12.43 -0.44
C ALA A 63 -7.78 12.22 -1.81
N ASP A 64 -8.84 12.98 -2.08
CA ASP A 64 -9.58 12.94 -3.33
C ASP A 64 -8.68 13.23 -4.54
N ALA A 65 -8.94 12.53 -5.65
CA ALA A 65 -8.27 12.74 -6.94
C ALA A 65 -6.72 12.68 -6.89
N THR A 66 -6.15 11.90 -5.96
CA THR A 66 -4.68 11.77 -5.81
C THR A 66 -4.09 10.45 -6.33
N VAL A 67 -4.92 9.51 -6.77
CA VAL A 67 -4.50 8.15 -7.14
C VAL A 67 -4.85 7.87 -8.60
N ASP A 68 -3.84 7.50 -9.39
CA ASP A 68 -4.04 7.16 -10.80
C ASP A 68 -4.58 5.73 -11.02
N VAL A 69 -4.19 4.78 -10.16
CA VAL A 69 -4.50 3.35 -10.30
C VAL A 69 -4.69 2.72 -8.92
N ILE A 70 -5.71 1.88 -8.79
CA ILE A 70 -6.01 1.06 -7.62
C ILE A 70 -5.78 -0.41 -7.97
N ILE A 71 -5.12 -1.14 -7.08
CA ILE A 71 -4.95 -2.60 -7.14
C ILE A 71 -5.52 -3.22 -5.86
N SER A 72 -5.95 -4.47 -5.98
CA SER A 72 -6.43 -5.26 -4.84
C SER A 72 -6.42 -6.74 -5.21
N ASN A 73 -6.18 -7.62 -4.24
CA ASN A 73 -6.39 -9.05 -4.41
C ASN A 73 -7.22 -9.59 -3.25
N CYS A 74 -8.37 -10.22 -3.57
CA CYS A 74 -9.20 -10.94 -2.60
C CYS A 74 -9.66 -10.15 -1.36
N VAL A 75 -9.80 -8.82 -1.49
CA VAL A 75 -10.26 -7.96 -0.39
C VAL A 75 -11.77 -7.92 -0.21
N ILE A 76 -12.54 -8.38 -1.20
CA ILE A 76 -14.00 -8.49 -1.13
C ILE A 76 -14.39 -9.96 -1.30
N ASN A 77 -15.05 -10.51 -0.28
CA ASN A 77 -15.67 -11.85 -0.29
C ASN A 77 -14.74 -13.01 -0.68
N LEU A 78 -13.71 -13.26 0.14
CA LEU A 78 -12.93 -14.51 0.06
C LEU A 78 -13.75 -15.73 0.49
#